data_AF-A0A5S5MBQ1-F1
#
_entry.id   AF-A0A5S5MBQ1-F1
#
_cell.length_a   1.000
_cell.length_b   1.000
_cell.length_c   1.000
_cell.angle_alpha   90.00
_cell.angle_beta   90.00
_cell.angle_gamma   90.00
#
_symmetry.space_group_name_H-M   'P 1'
#
loop_
_entity.id
_entity.type
_entity.pdbx_description
1 polymer ?
#
loop_
_entity_poly.entity_id
_entity_poly.type
_entity_poly.pdbx_seq_one_letter_code
_entity_poly.pdbx_strand_id
1 'polypeptide(L)' 'MKTYAGIDLHSSNNFIVVIDNDDKRLFEKRLPNTIEDVMKALEP' A
#
# COMPACT_ATOMS: atom_id res chain seq x y z
N MET A 1 -15.42 -5.89 4.81
CA MET A 1 -14.42 -6.91 4.42
C MET A 1 -13.17 -6.69 5.24
N LYS A 2 -12.51 -7.76 5.69
CA LYS A 2 -11.21 -7.65 6.35
C LYS A 2 -10.14 -7.60 5.26
N THR A 3 -9.26 -6.62 5.35
CA THR A 3 -8.13 -6.44 4.44
C THR A 3 -6.85 -6.40 5.25
N TYR A 4 -5.74 -6.72 4.59
CA TYR A 4 -4.40 -6.66 5.18
C TYR A 4 -3.55 -5.75 4.31
N ALA A 5 -2.84 -4.82 4.94
CA ALA A 5 -1.89 -3.95 4.25
C ALA A 5 -0.46 -4.35 4.62
N GLY A 6 0.39 -4.46 3.62
CA GLY A 6 1.84 -4.60 3.76
C GLY A 6 2.55 -3.38 3.18
N ILE A 7 3.60 -2.92 3.86
CA ILE A 7 4.46 -1.85 3.38
C ILE A 7 5.90 -2.35 3.41
N ASP A 8 6.52 -2.39 2.24
CA ASP A 8 7.94 -2.65 2.09
C ASP A 8 8.68 -1.31 1.91
N LEU A 9 9.42 -0.91 2.94
CA LEU A 9 10.05 0.41 3.03
C LEU A 9 11.53 0.35 2.62
N HIS A 10 11.89 1.18 1.65
CA HIS A 10 13.27 1.45 1.24
C HIS A 10 13.66 2.90 1.55
N SER A 11 14.93 3.26 1.35
CA SER A 11 15.44 4.60 1.69
C SER A 11 14.74 5.75 0.95
N SER A 12 14.27 5.54 -0.28
CA SER A 12 13.68 6.58 -1.13
C SER A 12 12.23 6.36 -1.52
N ASN A 13 11.69 5.16 -1.28
CA ASN A 13 10.35 4.78 -1.69
C ASN A 13 9.80 3.67 -0.80
N ASN A 14 8.50 3.49 -0.88
CA ASN A 14 7.78 2.39 -0.27
C ASN A 14 6.98 1.66 -1.34
N PHE A 15 6.76 0.37 -1.12
CA PHE A 15 5.86 -0.45 -1.92
C PHE A 15 4.73 -0.92 -1.01
N ILE A 16 3.51 -0.48 -1.32
CA ILE A 16 2.32 -0.77 -0.54
C ILE A 16 1.50 -1.84 -1.28
N VAL A 17 1.02 -2.83 -0.55
CA VAL A 17 0.09 -3.85 -1.06
C VAL A 17 -1.08 -3.98 -0.10
N VAL A 18 -2.29 -4.11 -0.63
CA VAL A 18 -3.48 -4.49 0.13
C VAL A 18 -4.03 -5.78 -0.43
N ILE A 19 -4.32 -6.75 0.45
CA ILE A 19 -4.92 -8.04 0.10
C ILE A 19 -6.23 -8.27 0.88
N ASP A 20 -7.11 -9.13 0.36
CA ASP A 20 -8.24 -9.68 1.13
C ASP A 20 -7.85 -10.94 1.92
N ASN A 21 -8.83 -11.65 2.48
CA ASN A 21 -8.60 -12.89 3.24
C ASN A 21 -8.27 -14.11 2.36
N ASP A 22 -8.48 -14.02 1.04
CA ASP A 22 -8.20 -15.09 0.09
C ASP A 22 -6.84 -14.85 -0.61
N ASP A 23 -5.98 -14.03 0.01
CA ASP A 23 -4.67 -13.59 -0.49
C ASP A 23 -4.72 -12.87 -1.84
N LYS A 24 -5.89 -12.39 -2.26
CA LYS A 24 -6.04 -11.67 -3.52
C LYS A 24 -5.59 -10.22 -3.35
N ARG A 25 -4.69 -9.77 -4.24
CA ARG A 25 -4.27 -8.37 -4.32
C ARG A 25 -5.43 -7.48 -4.74
N LEU A 26 -5.78 -6.54 -3.87
CA LEU A 26 -6.77 -5.48 -4.12
C LEU A 26 -6.10 -4.20 -4.60
N PHE A 27 -4.88 -3.94 -4.14
CA PHE A 27 -4.10 -2.75 -4.46
C PHE A 27 -2.61 -3.05 -4.37
N GLU A 28 -1.81 -2.48 -5.27
CA GLU A 28 -0.37 -2.43 -5.14
C GLU A 28 0.21 -1.17 -5.80
N LYS A 29 1.16 -0.50 -5.14
CA LYS A 29 1.79 0.70 -5.69
C LYS A 29 3.15 0.98 -5.07
N ARG A 30 4.11 1.38 -5.91
CA ARG A 30 5.36 2.00 -5.47
C ARG A 30 5.17 3.51 -5.38
N LEU A 31 5.50 4.10 -4.25
CA LEU A 31 5.38 5.54 -3.99
C LEU A 31 6.68 6.09 -3.40
N PRO A 32 7.02 7.36 -3.65
CA PRO A 32 8.08 8.02 -2.88
C PRO A 32 7.71 8.01 -1.38
N ASN A 33 8.72 8.21 -0.53
CA ASN A 33 8.51 8.35 0.93
C ASN A 33 7.94 9.73 1.30
N THR A 34 6.77 10.03 0.75
CA THR A 34 6.00 11.26 0.93
C THR A 34 4.64 10.87 1.50
N ILE A 35 4.29 11.40 2.67
CA ILE A 35 3.07 10.98 3.37
C ILE A 35 1.81 11.36 2.59
N GLU A 36 1.82 12.49 1.90
CA GLU A 36 0.70 12.98 1.08
C GLU A 36 0.40 12.02 -0.08
N ASP A 37 1.43 11.48 -0.72
CA ASP A 37 1.29 10.52 -1.82
C ASP A 37 0.71 9.19 -1.32
N VAL A 38 1.13 8.73 -0.14
CA VAL A 38 0.62 7.52 0.51
C VAL A 38 -0.84 7.67 0.91
N MET A 39 -1.21 8.79 1.54
CA MET A 39 -2.58 9.07 1.93
C MET A 39 -3.51 9.09 0.72
N LYS A 40 -3.14 9.85 -0.32
CA LYS A 40 -3.90 9.94 -1.57
C LYS A 40 -4.06 8.58 -2.26
N ALA A 41 -3.06 7.71 -2.15
CA ALA A 41 -3.11 6.38 -2.76
C ALA A 41 -4.00 5.39 -2.00
N LEU A 42 -4.27 5.64 -0.71
CA LEU A 42 -5.09 4.79 0.15
C LEU A 42 -6.45 5.43 0.49
N GLU A 43 -6.81 6.52 -0.18
CA GLU A 43 -8.16 7.09 -0.14
C GLU A 43 -9.18 6.07 -0.71
N PRO A 44 -10.34 5.86 -0.04
CA PRO A 44 -11.37 4.89 -0.46
C PRO A 44 -12.00 5.14 -1.83
#